data_AF-Q5YX87-F1
#
_entry.id   AF-Q5YX87-F1
#
_cell.length_a   1.000
_cell.length_b   1.000
_cell.length_c   1.000
_cell.angle_alpha   90.00
_cell.angle_beta   90.00
_cell.angle_gamma   90.00
#
_symmetry.space_group_name_H-M   'P 1'
#
loop_
_entity.id
_entity.type
_entity.pdbx_description
1 polymer ?
#
loop_
_entity_poly.entity_id
_entity_poly.type
_entity_poly.pdbx_seq_one_letter_code
_entity_poly.pdbx_strand_id
1 'polypeptide(L)' 'MRVRLEPAAADRAPLELFGCYHVSQQNTFTGRLTPAMLEAVLAEAADAAGLRTTS' A
#
# COMPACT_ATOMS: atom_id res chain seq x y z
N MET A 1 1.36 -6.89 -1.84
CA MET A 1 0.14 -7.57 -2.35
C MET A 1 -0.88 -6.49 -2.66
N ARG A 2 -1.54 -6.55 -3.82
CA ARG A 2 -2.57 -5.59 -4.22
C ARG A 2 -3.87 -6.31 -4.55
N VAL A 3 -5.00 -5.80 -4.06
CA VAL A 3 -6.34 -6.34 -4.33
C VAL A 3 -7.32 -5.18 -4.49
N ARG A 4 -8.22 -5.26 -5.48
CA ARG A 4 -9.38 -4.37 -5.57
C ARG A 4 -10.53 -4.95 -4.74
N LEU A 5 -11.11 -4.11 -3.89
CA LEU A 5 -12.30 -4.42 -3.12
C LEU A 5 -13.50 -3.71 -3.74
N GLU A 6 -14.51 -4.50 -4.08
CA GLU A 6 -15.79 -3.95 -4.53
C GLU A 6 -16.58 -3.40 -3.34
N PRO A 7 -17.32 -2.29 -3.55
CA PRO A 7 -18.08 -1.66 -2.50
C PRO A 7 -19.29 -2.52 -2.11
N ALA A 8 -19.53 -2.67 -0.80
CA ALA A 8 -20.73 -3.36 -0.30
C ALA A 8 -22.02 -2.54 -0.46
N ALA A 9 -21.89 -1.22 -0.63
CA ALA A 9 -23.02 -0.29 -0.82
C ALA A 9 -22.85 0.45 -2.15
N ALA A 10 -23.95 0.66 -2.87
CA ALA A 10 -23.95 1.20 -4.23
C ALA A 10 -23.45 2.65 -4.35
N ASP A 11 -23.40 3.39 -3.24
CA ASP A 11 -22.97 4.78 -3.16
C ASP A 11 -21.47 4.95 -2.88
N ARG A 12 -20.71 3.85 -2.79
CA ARG A 12 -19.26 3.87 -2.52
C ARG A 12 -18.45 3.52 -3.77
N ALA A 13 -17.26 4.10 -3.87
CA ALA A 13 -16.29 3.71 -4.89
C ALA A 13 -15.53 2.43 -4.48
N PRO A 14 -15.06 1.62 -5.46
CA PRO A 14 -14.12 0.53 -5.21
C PRO A 14 -12.84 1.03 -4.54
N LEU A 15 -12.23 0.18 -3.70
CA LEU A 15 -10.98 0.49 -3.00
C LEU A 15 -9.83 -0.36 -3.55
N GLU A 16 -8.68 0.27 -3.77
CA GLU A 16 -7.41 -0.44 -4.02
C GLU A 16 -6.74 -0.69 -2.66
N LEU A 17 -6.62 -1.95 -2.26
CA LEU A 17 -6.00 -2.36 -1.01
C LEU A 17 -4.56 -2.83 -1.25
N PHE A 18 -3.63 -2.26 -0.49
CA PHE A 18 -2.20 -2.62 -0.51
C PHE A 18 -1.79 -3.24 0.82
N GLY A 19 -1.24 -4.46 0.77
CA GLY A 19 -0.73 -5.18 1.93
C GLY A 19 0.80 -5.14 2.03
N CYS A 20 1.30 -4.85 3.24
CA CYS A 20 2.72 -4.85 3.63
C CYS A 20 2.90 -5.58 4.97
N TYR A 21 4.13 -5.98 5.29
CA TYR A 21 4.45 -6.41 6.65
C TYR A 21 4.24 -5.25 7.64
N HIS A 22 3.80 -5.57 8.85
CA HIS A 22 3.71 -4.59 9.92
C HIS A 22 5.10 -4.06 10.30
N VAL A 23 5.19 -2.76 10.58
CA VAL A 23 6.44 -2.06 10.96
C VAL A 23 6.78 -2.34 12.43
N SER A 24 7.04 -3.60 12.76
CA SER A 24 7.51 -4.03 14.09
C SER A 24 9.01 -4.27 14.11
N GLN A 25 9.62 -4.19 15.29
CA GLN A 25 11.05 -4.44 15.49
C GLN A 25 11.46 -5.84 15.00
N GLN A 26 10.63 -6.87 15.26
CA GLN A 26 10.86 -8.22 14.76
C GLN A 26 10.98 -8.27 13.24
N ASN A 27 10.22 -7.46 12.50
CA ASN A 27 10.28 -7.45 11.04
C ASN A 27 11.42 -6.57 10.51
N THR A 28 11.64 -5.40 11.12
CA THR A 28 12.63 -4.43 10.64
C THR A 28 14.06 -4.81 11.02
N PHE A 29 14.32 -5.30 12.23
CA PHE A 29 15.68 -5.66 12.67
C PHE A 29 16.18 -6.96 12.05
N THR A 30 15.28 -7.90 11.74
CA THR A 30 15.63 -9.15 11.06
C THR A 30 15.72 -9.02 9.55
N GLY A 31 15.35 -7.85 8.99
CA GLY A 31 15.31 -7.62 7.55
C GLY A 31 14.11 -8.25 6.83
N ARG A 32 13.14 -8.84 7.55
CA ARG A 32 11.89 -9.35 6.96
C ARG A 32 11.05 -8.23 6.33
N LEU A 33 11.14 -7.01 6.87
CA LEU A 33 10.66 -5.79 6.23
C LEU A 33 11.82 -4.82 6.10
N THR A 34 12.17 -4.46 4.87
CA THR A 34 13.19 -3.44 4.60
C THR A 34 12.53 -2.08 4.30
N PRO A 35 13.24 -0.95 4.50
CA PRO A 35 12.74 0.37 4.09
C PRO A 35 12.35 0.42 2.62
N ALA A 36 13.18 -0.12 1.72
CA ALA A 36 12.90 -0.17 0.28
C ALA A 36 11.60 -0.91 -0.07
N MET A 37 11.26 -1.98 0.67
CA MET A 37 9.99 -2.68 0.48
C MET A 37 8.79 -1.83 0.90
N LEU A 38 8.91 -1.11 2.02
CA LEU A 38 7.84 -0.21 2.48
C LEU A 38 7.66 0.97 1.53
N GLU A 39 8.77 1.59 1.11
CA GLU A 39 8.78 2.68 0.12
C GLU A 39 8.14 2.25 -1.20
N ALA A 40 8.45 1.05 -1.71
CA ALA A 40 7.84 0.54 -2.94
C ALA A 40 6.32 0.41 -2.83
N VAL A 41 5.80 -0.12 -1.71
CA VAL A 41 4.34 -0.24 -1.50
C VAL A 41 3.68 1.13 -1.38
N LEU A 42 4.30 2.07 -0.65
CA LEU A 42 3.76 3.42 -0.50
C LEU A 42 3.78 4.21 -1.80
N ALA A 43 4.83 4.05 -2.61
CA ALA A 43 4.91 4.62 -3.95
C ALA A 43 3.77 4.07 -4.81
N GLU A 44 3.61 2.75 -4.91
CA GLU A 44 2.52 2.14 -5.70
C GLU A 44 1.13 2.63 -5.25
N ALA A 45 0.92 2.80 -3.94
CA ALA A 45 -0.32 3.34 -3.40
C ALA A 45 -0.55 4.82 -3.77
N ALA A 46 0.50 5.65 -3.72
CA ALA A 46 0.44 7.04 -4.15
C ALA A 46 0.06 7.16 -5.64
N ASP A 47 0.55 6.24 -6.46
CA ASP A 47 0.29 6.18 -7.89
C ASP A 47 -1.15 5.86 -8.19
N ALA A 48 -1.67 4.82 -7.53
CA ALA A 48 -3.05 4.41 -7.64
C ALA A 48 -4.01 5.50 -7.15
N ALA A 49 -3.57 6.30 -6.17
CA ALA A 49 -4.33 7.44 -5.66
C ALA A 49 -4.17 8.72 -6.51
N GLY A 50 -3.34 8.70 -7.56
CA GLY A 50 -3.08 9.88 -8.39
C GLY A 50 -2.32 11.00 -7.68
N LEU A 51 -1.59 10.67 -6.60
CA LEU A 51 -0.86 11.65 -5.76
C LEU A 51 0.54 11.99 -6.30
N ARG A 52 1.01 11.33 -7.36
CA ARG A 52 2.25 11.72 -8.03
C ARG A 52 2.01 12.95 -8.90
N THR A 53 2.28 14.13 -8.35
CA THR A 53 2.37 15.35 -9.14
C THR A 53 3.55 15.20 -10.10
N THR A 54 3.26 15.03 -11.38
CA THR A 54 4.27 15.21 -12.42
C THR A 54 4.62 16.70 -12.40
N SER A 55 5.86 17.04 -12.07
CA SER A 55 6.37 18.41 -12.29
C SER A 55 6.66 18.64 -13.76
#